data_AF-A0AAI8DYY9-F1
#
_entry.id   AF-A0AAI8DYY9-F1
#
_cell.length_a   1.000
_cell.length_b   1.000
_cell.length_c   1.000
_cell.angle_alpha   90.00
_cell.angle_beta   90.00
_cell.angle_gamma   90.00
#
_symmetry.space_group_name_H-M   'P 1'
#
loop_
_entity.id
_entity.type
_entity.pdbx_description
1 polymer ?
#
loop_
_entity_poly.entity_id
_entity_poly.type
_entity_poly.pdbx_seq_one_letter_code
_entity_poly.pdbx_strand_id
1 'polypeptide(L)' 'SMGTAAAGSNMTFSPSRNGTSLDLQAGLEARVRENITLGVQAGYAHSVSGSSAEGYNGQATLNVTF' A
#
# COMPACT_ATOMS: atom_id res chain seq x y z
N SER A 1 -22.10 -10.68 -2.75
CA SER A 1 -21.83 -10.51 -4.20
C SER A 1 -20.32 -10.58 -4.44
N MET A 2 -19.91 -10.78 -5.69
CA MET A 2 -18.54 -10.47 -6.11
C MET A 2 -18.35 -8.95 -6.13
N GLY A 3 -17.15 -8.46 -5.82
CA GLY A 3 -16.90 -7.02 -5.72
C GLY A 3 -15.47 -6.66 -5.37
N THR A 4 -15.13 -5.39 -5.58
CA THR A 4 -13.84 -4.79 -5.24
C THR A 4 -14.00 -3.86 -4.03
N ALA A 5 -12.99 -3.82 -3.17
CA ALA A 5 -12.92 -2.94 -2.02
C ALA A 5 -11.52 -2.32 -1.94
N ALA A 6 -11.42 -1.07 -1.50
CA ALA A 6 -10.11 -0.49 -1.20
C ALA A 6 -9.45 -1.31 -0.08
N ALA A 7 -8.22 -1.78 -0.33
CA ALA A 7 -7.35 -2.24 0.73
C ALA A 7 -6.79 -1.01 1.45
N GLY A 8 -6.47 -1.13 2.74
CA GLY A 8 -6.04 0.01 3.57
C GLY A 8 -5.05 0.92 2.86
N SER A 9 -5.43 2.18 2.64
CA SER A 9 -4.56 3.22 2.10
C SER A 9 -4.02 4.07 3.24
N ASN A 10 -2.77 4.49 3.15
CA ASN A 10 -2.16 5.34 4.15
C ASN A 10 -1.27 6.42 3.52
N MET A 11 -1.15 7.54 4.21
CA MET A 11 -0.20 8.61 3.89
C MET A 11 0.51 9.00 5.18
N THR A 12 1.83 8.83 5.22
CA THR A 12 2.64 9.15 6.39
C THR A 12 3.62 10.25 6.04
N PHE A 13 3.59 11.33 6.83
CA PHE A 13 4.54 12.42 6.74
C PHE A 13 5.46 12.39 7.97
N SER A 14 6.76 12.28 7.73
CA SER A 14 7.75 12.01 8.79
C SER A 14 8.86 13.08 8.78
N PRO A 15 8.65 14.21 9.47
CA PRO A 15 9.70 15.21 9.65
C PRO A 15 10.73 14.74 10.69
N SER A 16 12.00 15.02 10.43
CA SER A 16 13.12 14.71 11.33
C SER A 16 14.20 15.80 11.24
N ARG A 17 15.18 15.76 12.16
CA ARG A 17 16.35 16.67 12.10
C ARG A 17 17.16 16.52 10.80
N ASN A 18 17.09 15.36 10.16
CA ASN A 18 17.89 15.01 8.99
C ASN A 18 17.13 15.18 7.67
N GLY A 19 15.86 15.63 7.73
CA GLY A 19 15.02 15.73 6.55
C GLY A 19 13.57 15.34 6.80
N THR A 20 12.76 15.50 5.77
CA THR A 20 11.33 15.19 5.76
C THR A 20 11.04 14.17 4.67
N SER A 21 10.27 13.13 4.99
CA SER A 21 9.79 12.15 4.00
C SER A 21 8.27 12.06 3.97
N LEU A 22 7.78 11.62 2.82
CA LEU A 22 6.38 11.29 2.54
C LEU A 22 6.31 9.84 2.06
N ASP A 23 5.49 9.03 2.72
CA ASP A 23 5.18 7.66 2.31
C ASP A 23 3.70 7.56 1.95
N LEU A 24 3.41 7.02 0.78
CA LEU A 24 2.07 6.79 0.25
C LEU A 24 1.87 5.30 0.06
N GLN A 25 0.76 4.76 0.54
CA GLN A 25 0.35 3.39 0.33
C GLN A 25 -1.12 3.36 -0.10
N ALA A 26 -1.42 2.53 -1.08
CA ALA A 26 -2.78 2.27 -1.51
C ALA A 26 -2.93 0.82 -1.96
N GLY A 27 -4.14 0.30 -1.86
CA GLY A 27 -4.41 -1.02 -2.40
C GLY A 27 -5.87 -1.28 -2.71
N LEU A 28 -6.09 -2.44 -3.33
CA LEU A 28 -7.39 -2.94 -3.71
C LEU A 28 -7.44 -4.43 -3.41
N GLU A 29 -8.58 -4.86 -2.87
CA GLU A 29 -8.95 -6.26 -2.76
C GLU A 29 -10.18 -6.55 -3.64
N ALA A 30 -10.25 -7.77 -4.15
CA ALA A 30 -11.33 -8.24 -4.99
C ALA A 30 -11.71 -9.66 -4.60
N ARG A 31 -12.98 -9.87 -4.28
CA ARG A 31 -13.54 -11.22 -4.13
C ARG A 31 -13.86 -11.75 -5.52
N VAL A 32 -12.98 -12.61 -6.02
CA VAL A 32 -13.10 -13.20 -7.37
C VAL A 32 -13.99 -14.43 -7.38
N ARG A 33 -14.09 -15.12 -6.24
CA ARG A 33 -14.98 -16.26 -6.02
C ARG A 33 -15.44 -16.28 -4.57
N GLU A 34 -16.42 -17.12 -4.27
CA GLU A 34 -17.00 -17.20 -2.92
C GLU A 34 -15.93 -17.43 -1.83
N ASN A 35 -14.94 -18.25 -2.14
CA ASN A 35 -13.87 -18.61 -1.22
C ASN A 35 -12.50 -18.04 -1.62
N ILE A 36 -12.44 -17.09 -2.55
CA ILE A 36 -11.17 -16.54 -3.05
C ILE A 36 -11.22 -15.02 -3.10
N THR A 37 -10.25 -14.40 -2.41
CA THR A 37 -9.99 -12.96 -2.49
C THR A 37 -8.55 -12.71 -2.96
N LEU A 38 -8.40 -11.80 -3.92
CA LEU A 38 -7.11 -11.30 -4.39
C LEU A 38 -6.90 -9.88 -3.87
N GLY A 39 -5.67 -9.54 -3.49
CA GLY A 39 -5.29 -8.21 -3.03
C GLY A 39 -4.01 -7.73 -3.72
N VAL A 40 -3.93 -6.43 -3.98
CA VAL A 40 -2.69 -5.76 -4.36
C VAL A 40 -2.55 -4.50 -3.51
N GLN A 41 -1.35 -4.26 -3.01
CA GLN A 41 -0.98 -3.02 -2.34
C GLN A 41 0.33 -2.53 -2.94
N ALA A 42 0.46 -1.23 -3.11
CA ALA A 42 1.67 -0.59 -3.58
C ALA A 42 1.90 0.70 -2.81
N GLY A 43 3.17 1.08 -2.72
CA GLY A 43 3.56 2.30 -2.06
C GLY A 43 4.72 3.01 -2.73
N TYR A 44 4.83 4.29 -2.38
CA TYR A 44 5.87 5.19 -2.84
C TYR A 44 6.37 6.04 -1.67
N ALA A 45 7.68 6.03 -1.47
CA ALA A 45 8.37 6.87 -0.52
C ALA A 45 9.15 7.95 -1.27
N HIS A 46 9.00 9.20 -0.83
CA HIS A 46 9.70 10.35 -1.38
C HIS A 46 10.32 11.20 -0.28
N SER A 47 11.49 11.74 -0.60
CA SER A 47 12.26 12.63 0.26
C SER A 47 11.96 14.07 -0.11
N VAL A 48 11.20 14.76 0.72
CA VAL A 48 10.87 16.17 0.49
C VAL A 48 12.06 17.07 0.83
N SER A 49 12.85 16.69 1.83
CA SER A 49 14.11 17.38 2.19
C SER A 49 15.08 16.43 2.88
N GLY A 50 16.38 16.73 2.77
CA GLY A 50 17.45 15.88 3.33
C GLY A 50 17.71 14.59 2.54
N SER A 51 18.62 13.74 3.04
CA SER A 51 19.04 12.49 2.37
C SER A 51 18.17 11.29 2.80
N SER A 52 16.85 11.41 2.65
CA SER A 52 15.95 10.27 2.90
C SER A 52 15.90 9.35 1.67
N ALA A 53 15.48 8.09 1.86
CA ALA A 53 15.38 7.12 0.77
C ALA A 53 14.13 7.36 -0.09
N GLU A 54 14.31 7.40 -1.42
CA GLU A 54 13.21 7.31 -2.39
C GLU A 54 13.02 5.86 -2.82
N GLY A 55 11.78 5.44 -3.05
CA GLY A 55 11.54 4.09 -3.52
C GLY A 55 10.08 3.71 -3.70
N TYR A 56 9.88 2.59 -4.38
CA TYR A 56 8.58 1.97 -4.58
C TYR A 56 8.54 0.63 -3.88
N ASN A 57 7.40 0.28 -3.29
CA ASN A 57 7.14 -1.04 -2.74
C ASN A 57 5.82 -1.58 -3.30
N GLY A 58 5.66 -2.90 -3.24
CA GLY A 58 4.43 -3.54 -3.68
C GLY A 58 4.33 -4.99 -3.23
N GLN A 59 3.10 -5.43 -3.03
CA GLN A 59 2.76 -6.78 -2.59
C GLN A 59 1.45 -7.23 -3.24
N ALA A 60 1.35 -8.53 -3.48
CA ALA A 60 0.13 -9.19 -3.89
C ALA A 60 -0.26 -10.22 -2.83
N THR A 61 -1.56 -10.44 -2.66
CA THR A 61 -2.11 -11.35 -1.67
C THR A 61 -3.19 -12.22 -2.29
N LEU A 62 -3.23 -13.49 -1.89
CA LEU A 62 -4.26 -14.47 -2.27
C LEU A 62 -4.77 -15.11 -0.98
N ASN A 63 -6.05 -14.96 -0.70
CA ASN A 63 -6.73 -15.58 0.43
C ASN A 63 -7.71 -16.64 -0.06
N VAL A 64 -7.66 -17.83 0.55
CA VAL A 64 -8.53 -18.96 0.25
C VAL A 64 -9.17 -19.47 1.55
N THR A 65 -10.49 -19.64 1.55
CA THR A 65 -11.23 -20.24 2.68
C THR A 65 -11.77 -21.61 2.29
N PHE A 66 -11.82 -22.54 3.25
CA PHE A 66 -12.24 -23.93 3.05
C PHE A 66 -13.55 -24.23 3.78
#